data_AF-A0AAI9ZFY6-F1
#
_entry.id   AF-A0AAI9ZFY6-F1
#
_cell.length_a   1.000
_cell.length_b   1.000
_cell.length_c   1.000
_cell.angle_alpha   90.00
_cell.angle_beta   90.00
_cell.angle_gamma   90.00
#
_symmetry.space_group_name_H-M   'P 1'
#
loop_
_entity.id
_entity.type
_entity.pdbx_description
1 polymer ?
#
loop_
_entity_poly.entity_id
_entity_poly.type
_entity_poly.pdbx_seq_one_letter_code
_entity_poly.pdbx_strand_id
1 'polypeptide(L)'
;MHEGPFYTSSAANGFGVTAVGSVEHTQTAAFTVVARSSNNETREILYVSSDTAQWTLNGTAPAHFLNQNYTGLDSCDVWEFSGVSSDCVLILPVKWGFYYNFEDAAWEIPNRSVYNPEEQPLGFGLISQEDGKWLVQQNELGRKVDFEFVANGGKAVGIPGANSESIAGAIDYFSSWGLTVDGRLKPEISVPGGSILSTYLTSEGGWAVLSGTSMATPYIAGVAALYFSSNGGRSNIANNAGDSAHHLIASSGKPIAHHDGSGSLA
;
A
#
# COMPACT_ATOMS: atom_id res chain seq x y z
N MET A 1 24.16 -14.61 12.37
CA MET A 1 23.88 -14.35 13.80
C MET A 1 22.43 -14.75 13.99
N HIS A 2 22.15 -15.89 14.61
CA HIS A 2 20.77 -16.34 14.84
C HIS A 2 20.23 -15.63 16.08
N GLU A 3 19.36 -14.65 15.87
CA GLU A 3 18.57 -14.06 16.94
C GLU A 3 17.47 -15.05 17.35
N GLY A 4 17.24 -15.20 18.65
CA GLY A 4 16.19 -16.07 19.19
C GLY A 4 14.78 -15.57 18.83
N PRO A 5 13.73 -16.36 19.13
CA PRO A 5 12.34 -16.04 18.78
C PRO A 5 11.78 -14.77 19.46
N PHE A 6 12.53 -14.19 20.41
CA PHE A 6 12.14 -13.02 21.17
C PHE A 6 13.15 -11.90 20.91
N TYR A 7 12.69 -10.87 20.21
CA TYR A 7 13.52 -9.74 19.81
C TYR A 7 12.73 -8.45 19.90
N THR A 8 12.69 -7.87 21.10
CA THR A 8 12.16 -6.53 21.34
C THR A 8 13.31 -5.56 21.56
N SER A 9 13.27 -4.38 20.94
CA SER A 9 14.38 -3.43 20.98
C SER A 9 14.52 -2.77 22.36
N SER A 10 15.76 -2.45 22.75
CA SER A 10 16.09 -1.96 24.10
C SER A 10 15.34 -0.67 24.49
N ALA A 11 15.10 0.23 23.54
CA ALA A 11 14.36 1.47 23.80
C ALA A 11 12.84 1.21 23.98
N ALA A 12 12.26 0.28 23.21
CA ALA A 12 10.86 -0.12 23.37
C ALA A 12 10.60 -0.86 24.68
N ASN A 13 11.65 -1.44 25.27
CA ASN A 13 11.62 -2.16 26.54
C ASN A 13 11.73 -1.24 27.76
N GLY A 14 11.74 0.08 27.59
CA GLY A 14 11.76 1.03 28.70
C GLY A 14 10.49 0.96 29.58
N PHE A 15 10.63 1.24 30.87
CA PHE A 15 9.48 1.47 31.75
C PHE A 15 8.78 2.77 31.35
N GLY A 16 7.45 2.78 31.34
CA GLY A 16 6.65 3.95 30.93
C GLY A 16 6.67 4.22 29.42
N VAL A 17 7.25 3.33 28.61
CA VAL A 17 7.22 3.40 27.15
C VAL A 17 6.12 2.48 26.63
N THR A 18 5.29 2.96 25.71
CA THR A 18 4.36 2.11 24.96
C THR A 18 5.10 1.55 23.75
N ALA A 19 5.36 0.25 23.73
CA ALA A 19 5.93 -0.41 22.57
C ALA A 19 4.83 -0.77 21.59
N VAL A 20 5.10 -0.51 20.31
CA VAL A 20 4.12 -0.59 19.24
C VAL A 20 4.59 -1.63 18.23
N GLY A 21 3.80 -2.68 18.06
CA GLY A 21 3.93 -3.64 16.96
C GLY A 21 3.29 -3.12 15.68
N SER A 22 3.58 -3.79 14.57
CA SER A 22 3.08 -3.41 13.24
C SER A 22 2.10 -4.44 12.72
N VAL A 23 0.99 -3.97 12.14
CA VAL A 23 0.08 -4.79 11.35
C VAL A 23 -0.01 -4.23 9.94
N GLU A 24 -0.27 -5.11 8.99
CA GLU A 24 -0.50 -4.68 7.62
C GLU A 24 -1.80 -3.86 7.52
N HIS A 25 -1.76 -2.83 6.69
CA HIS A 25 -2.96 -2.04 6.41
C HIS A 25 -4.00 -2.89 5.66
N THR A 26 -5.26 -2.44 5.71
CA THR A 26 -6.37 -3.14 5.04
C THR A 26 -6.83 -2.45 3.76
N GLN A 27 -6.27 -1.27 3.45
CA GLN A 27 -6.67 -0.44 2.32
C GLN A 27 -5.47 0.25 1.68
N THR A 28 -5.29 0.11 0.36
CA THR A 28 -4.25 0.82 -0.38
C THR A 28 -4.82 2.06 -1.05
N ALA A 29 -4.01 3.13 -1.06
CA ALA A 29 -4.35 4.38 -1.74
C ALA A 29 -4.27 4.20 -3.26
N ALA A 30 -5.37 4.50 -3.95
CA ALA A 30 -5.47 4.49 -5.40
C ALA A 30 -5.98 5.83 -5.92
N PHE A 31 -5.78 6.06 -7.21
CA PHE A 31 -6.20 7.25 -7.93
C PHE A 31 -7.11 6.87 -9.07
N THR A 32 -7.88 7.84 -9.56
CA THR A 32 -8.86 7.60 -10.61
C THR A 32 -8.34 8.09 -11.96
N VAL A 33 -8.61 7.30 -13.01
CA VAL A 33 -8.50 7.71 -14.42
C VAL A 33 -9.79 7.31 -15.14
N VAL A 34 -10.24 8.11 -16.11
CA VAL A 34 -11.41 7.79 -16.92
C VAL A 34 -10.95 7.30 -18.28
N ALA A 35 -11.32 6.09 -18.67
CA ALA A 35 -11.11 5.54 -20.00
C ALA A 35 -12.38 5.72 -20.84
N ARG A 36 -12.25 6.26 -22.05
CA ARG A 36 -13.35 6.44 -23.01
C ARG A 36 -13.02 5.69 -24.29
N SER A 37 -13.83 4.70 -24.62
CA SER A 37 -13.72 3.98 -25.89
C SER A 37 -14.45 4.73 -27.02
N SER A 38 -13.97 4.54 -28.25
CA SER A 38 -14.53 5.09 -29.49
C SER A 38 -15.97 4.68 -29.79
N ASN A 39 -16.54 3.71 -29.06
CA ASN A 39 -17.95 3.35 -29.10
C ASN A 39 -18.83 4.15 -28.09
N ASN A 40 -18.29 5.22 -27.49
CA ASN A 40 -18.89 6.02 -26.42
C ASN A 40 -19.05 5.31 -25.07
N GLU A 41 -18.49 4.12 -24.90
CA GLU A 41 -18.43 3.46 -23.60
C GLU A 41 -17.36 4.14 -22.73
N THR A 42 -17.69 4.48 -21.50
CA THR A 42 -16.79 5.11 -20.54
C THR A 42 -16.66 4.25 -19.30
N ARG A 43 -15.44 4.14 -18.78
CA ARG A 43 -15.12 3.37 -17.58
C ARG A 43 -14.23 4.18 -16.66
N GLU A 44 -14.62 4.29 -15.40
CA GLU A 44 -13.77 4.84 -14.35
C GLU A 44 -12.87 3.70 -13.84
N ILE A 45 -11.56 3.91 -13.89
CA ILE A 45 -10.55 2.92 -13.53
C ILE A 45 -9.77 3.45 -12.34
N LEU A 46 -9.66 2.63 -11.30
CA LEU A 46 -8.78 2.92 -10.17
C LEU A 46 -7.39 2.33 -10.44
N TYR A 47 -6.36 3.13 -10.16
CA TYR A 47 -4.97 2.70 -10.27
C TYR A 47 -4.18 3.00 -9.01
N VAL A 48 -3.33 2.06 -8.59
CA VAL A 48 -2.31 2.28 -7.55
C VAL A 48 -1.02 2.65 -8.26
N SER A 49 -0.55 3.89 -8.06
CA SER A 49 0.65 4.42 -8.71
C SER A 49 1.93 4.02 -7.96
N SER A 50 3.00 3.73 -8.69
CA SER A 50 4.32 3.36 -8.16
C SER A 50 5.00 4.49 -7.37
N ASP A 51 4.72 5.74 -7.72
CA ASP A 51 5.22 6.95 -7.07
C ASP A 51 4.25 7.48 -6.00
N THR A 52 3.16 6.76 -5.73
CA THR A 52 2.13 7.13 -4.74
C THR A 52 1.51 8.51 -4.98
N ALA A 53 1.53 8.98 -6.24
CA ALA A 53 1.04 10.28 -6.65
C ALA A 53 -0.03 10.15 -7.74
N GLN A 54 -1.00 11.05 -7.70
CA GLN A 54 -1.95 11.18 -8.80
C GLN A 54 -1.23 11.72 -10.03
N TRP A 55 -1.30 10.98 -11.12
CA TRP A 55 -0.83 11.43 -12.42
C TRP A 55 -1.80 12.43 -13.03
N THR A 56 -1.26 13.51 -13.61
CA THR A 56 -2.07 14.60 -14.18
C THR A 56 -1.64 14.93 -15.61
N LEU A 57 -2.59 14.90 -16.54
CA LEU A 57 -2.37 15.27 -17.94
C LEU A 57 -3.33 16.39 -18.36
N ASN A 58 -2.83 17.32 -19.18
CA ASN A 58 -3.70 18.28 -19.86
C ASN A 58 -4.37 17.60 -21.07
N GLY A 59 -5.66 17.34 -20.97
CA GLY A 59 -6.44 16.67 -22.02
C GLY A 59 -6.40 15.15 -21.91
N THR A 60 -6.61 14.47 -23.03
CA THR A 60 -6.67 13.00 -23.09
C THR A 60 -5.39 12.40 -23.69
N ALA A 61 -5.04 11.18 -23.26
CA ALA A 61 -3.98 10.37 -23.86
C ALA A 61 -4.57 9.13 -24.54
N PRO A 62 -4.24 8.85 -25.80
CA PRO A 62 -4.69 7.63 -26.45
C PRO A 62 -4.04 6.40 -25.84
N ALA A 63 -4.80 5.33 -25.72
CA ALA A 63 -4.32 4.01 -25.34
C ALA A 63 -3.51 3.40 -26.46
N HIS A 64 -2.33 2.92 -26.11
CA HIS A 64 -1.54 2.02 -26.93
C HIS A 64 -1.61 0.63 -26.29
N PHE A 65 -1.50 -0.41 -27.11
CA PHE A 65 -1.51 -1.79 -26.64
C PHE A 65 -0.31 -2.49 -27.26
N LEU A 66 0.43 -3.24 -26.46
CA LEU A 66 1.54 -4.05 -26.98
C LEU A 66 0.94 -5.23 -27.74
N ASN A 67 1.24 -5.32 -29.03
CA ASN A 67 0.82 -6.44 -29.87
C ASN A 67 1.71 -7.67 -29.63
N GLN A 68 1.55 -8.42 -28.53
CA GLN A 68 2.14 -9.76 -28.43
C GLN A 68 1.29 -10.67 -27.51
N ASN A 69 0.98 -11.87 -28.00
CA ASN A 69 0.28 -12.96 -27.29
C ASN A 69 1.16 -13.47 -26.15
N TYR A 70 0.76 -13.21 -24.90
CA TYR A 70 1.57 -13.55 -23.73
C TYR A 70 0.72 -14.12 -22.60
N THR A 71 0.40 -15.41 -22.70
CA THR A 71 -0.37 -16.15 -21.67
C THR A 71 0.55 -17.09 -20.88
N GLY A 72 0.66 -16.94 -19.54
CA GLY A 72 1.10 -18.01 -18.62
C GLY A 72 2.37 -17.85 -17.76
N LEU A 73 2.64 -16.69 -17.15
CA LEU A 73 3.75 -16.36 -16.24
C LEU A 73 3.24 -15.44 -15.12
N ASP A 74 3.83 -15.59 -13.96
CA ASP A 74 3.52 -14.91 -12.70
C ASP A 74 4.20 -13.53 -12.63
N SER A 75 3.61 -12.57 -11.91
CA SER A 75 4.16 -11.21 -11.71
C SER A 75 5.53 -11.20 -11.03
N CYS A 76 5.95 -12.33 -10.46
CA CYS A 76 7.23 -12.51 -9.80
C CYS A 76 8.40 -12.87 -10.74
N ASP A 77 8.17 -13.18 -12.02
CA ASP A 77 9.20 -13.68 -12.96
C ASP A 77 9.70 -12.64 -14.00
N VAL A 78 9.38 -11.35 -13.82
CA VAL A 78 9.73 -10.25 -14.75
C VAL A 78 11.23 -9.88 -14.81
N TRP A 79 12.12 -10.67 -14.21
CA TRP A 79 13.52 -10.32 -13.95
C TRP A 79 14.49 -10.60 -15.10
N GLU A 80 14.08 -11.38 -16.10
CA GLU A 80 14.90 -11.69 -17.28
C GLU A 80 14.22 -11.11 -18.52
N PHE A 81 14.91 -10.20 -19.20
CA PHE A 81 14.39 -9.50 -20.36
C PHE A 81 13.88 -10.44 -21.46
N SER A 82 12.87 -9.97 -22.20
CA SER A 82 12.30 -10.52 -23.44
C SER A 82 11.48 -11.83 -23.33
N GLY A 83 10.18 -11.70 -23.03
CA GLY A 83 9.21 -12.81 -23.16
C GLY A 83 8.15 -12.81 -22.07
N VAL A 84 7.19 -11.90 -22.18
CA VAL A 84 6.17 -11.54 -21.19
C VAL A 84 5.22 -12.71 -20.84
N SER A 85 4.68 -12.68 -19.63
CA SER A 85 3.26 -12.93 -19.42
C SER A 85 2.73 -12.17 -18.20
N SER A 86 1.92 -11.19 -18.52
CA SER A 86 0.64 -10.81 -17.91
C SER A 86 -0.08 -10.16 -19.09
N ASP A 87 -1.42 -10.19 -19.12
CA ASP A 87 -2.11 -9.42 -20.15
C ASP A 87 -1.83 -7.94 -19.85
N CYS A 88 -0.88 -7.31 -20.54
CA CYS A 88 -0.42 -5.95 -20.26
C CYS A 88 -1.17 -4.92 -21.12
N VAL A 89 -1.61 -3.80 -20.54
CA VAL A 89 -2.01 -2.60 -21.32
C VAL A 89 -0.98 -1.49 -21.14
N LEU A 90 0.03 -1.44 -22.02
CA LEU A 90 1.07 -0.40 -22.03
C LEU A 90 0.68 0.79 -22.90
N ILE A 91 0.64 2.00 -22.33
CA ILE A 91 0.31 3.22 -23.07
C ILE A 91 1.46 4.24 -23.07
N LEU A 92 2.27 4.29 -24.14
CA LEU A 92 3.33 5.29 -24.36
C LEU A 92 3.00 6.18 -25.57
N PRO A 93 3.37 7.49 -25.56
CA PRO A 93 4.77 7.88 -25.50
C PRO A 93 5.18 8.54 -24.17
N VAL A 94 6.05 7.84 -23.45
CA VAL A 94 7.04 8.27 -22.44
C VAL A 94 6.61 8.76 -21.05
N LYS A 95 5.33 8.80 -20.65
CA LYS A 95 4.97 9.18 -19.26
C LYS A 95 4.52 8.05 -18.34
N TRP A 96 3.53 7.24 -18.65
CA TRP A 96 2.99 6.28 -17.67
C TRP A 96 2.54 4.95 -18.26
N GLY A 97 2.66 3.85 -17.51
CA GLY A 97 2.19 2.52 -17.92
C GLY A 97 1.23 1.89 -16.92
N PHE A 98 0.20 1.16 -17.40
CA PHE A 98 -0.70 0.38 -16.55
C PHE A 98 -0.41 -1.12 -16.63
N TYR A 99 -0.46 -1.80 -15.48
CA TYR A 99 -0.39 -3.25 -15.35
C TYR A 99 -1.66 -3.75 -14.67
N TYR A 100 -2.05 -5.00 -14.95
CA TYR A 100 -3.07 -5.69 -14.17
C TYR A 100 -2.71 -7.16 -14.03
N ASN A 101 -3.16 -7.77 -12.94
CA ASN A 101 -2.72 -9.10 -12.52
C ASN A 101 -3.78 -10.19 -12.80
N PHE A 102 -3.46 -11.46 -12.56
CA PHE A 102 -4.35 -12.62 -12.74
C PHE A 102 -5.47 -12.66 -11.69
N GLU A 103 -6.38 -13.64 -11.82
CA GLU A 103 -7.50 -13.81 -10.90
C GLU A 103 -6.93 -14.09 -9.49
N ASP A 104 -7.47 -13.43 -8.47
CA ASP A 104 -7.04 -13.49 -7.06
C ASP A 104 -5.64 -12.92 -6.73
N ALA A 105 -4.97 -12.29 -7.69
CA ALA A 105 -3.66 -11.73 -7.43
C ALA A 105 -3.75 -10.41 -6.66
N ALA A 106 -2.87 -10.27 -5.67
CA ALA A 106 -2.82 -9.10 -4.80
C ALA A 106 -2.40 -7.83 -5.56
N TRP A 107 -2.66 -6.66 -4.97
CA TRP A 107 -2.30 -5.37 -5.57
C TRP A 107 -0.80 -5.06 -5.42
N GLU A 108 0.03 -5.98 -5.89
CA GLU A 108 1.49 -5.85 -5.89
C GLU A 108 1.92 -5.02 -7.08
N ILE A 109 2.48 -3.85 -6.79
CA ILE A 109 3.35 -3.17 -7.75
C ILE A 109 4.68 -3.92 -7.67
N PRO A 110 5.15 -4.59 -8.75
CA PRO A 110 6.38 -5.36 -8.71
C PRO A 110 7.51 -4.50 -8.15
N ASN A 111 8.05 -4.90 -7.02
CA ASN A 111 9.13 -4.17 -6.39
C ASN A 111 10.35 -4.38 -7.29
N ARG A 112 10.75 -3.31 -7.99
CA ARG A 112 11.97 -3.22 -8.81
C ARG A 112 11.85 -3.64 -10.28
N SER A 113 11.15 -2.82 -11.08
CA SER A 113 11.45 -2.70 -12.51
C SER A 113 12.80 -1.97 -12.70
N VAL A 114 13.91 -2.71 -12.57
CA VAL A 114 15.20 -2.29 -13.14
C VAL A 114 15.03 -2.38 -14.65
N TYR A 115 15.21 -1.29 -15.44
CA TYR A 115 15.88 -1.33 -16.77
C TYR A 115 15.82 -0.06 -17.63
N ASN A 116 16.91 0.15 -18.38
CA ASN A 116 17.20 1.17 -19.39
C ASN A 116 16.67 2.61 -19.14
N PRO A 117 17.47 3.51 -18.57
CA PRO A 117 17.06 4.87 -18.19
C PRO A 117 16.66 5.78 -19.37
N GLU A 118 16.96 5.41 -20.62
CA GLU A 118 16.66 6.25 -21.80
C GLU A 118 15.26 6.02 -22.40
N GLU A 119 14.53 4.96 -21.98
CA GLU A 119 13.23 4.56 -22.58
C GLU A 119 12.09 4.38 -21.55
N GLN A 120 12.30 4.72 -20.27
CA GLN A 120 11.30 4.46 -19.22
C GLN A 120 10.09 5.42 -19.28
N PRO A 121 8.86 4.94 -19.00
CA PRO A 121 7.83 5.84 -18.52
C PRO A 121 8.24 6.48 -17.19
N LEU A 122 7.81 7.72 -16.98
CA LEU A 122 7.94 8.45 -15.71
C LEU A 122 7.25 7.77 -14.51
N GLY A 123 6.32 6.83 -14.71
CA GLY A 123 5.69 6.07 -13.63
C GLY A 123 4.85 4.88 -14.09
N PHE A 124 4.53 3.97 -13.17
CA PHE A 124 3.74 2.77 -13.43
C PHE A 124 2.58 2.63 -12.46
N GLY A 125 1.48 2.01 -12.89
CA GLY A 125 0.25 1.96 -12.13
C GLY A 125 -0.38 0.59 -12.24
N LEU A 126 -0.82 0.01 -11.13
CA LEU A 126 -1.59 -1.22 -11.15
C LEU A 126 -3.08 -0.90 -11.21
N ILE A 127 -3.82 -1.53 -12.11
CA ILE A 127 -5.30 -1.44 -12.22
C ILE A 127 -5.92 -2.79 -11.91
N SER A 128 -7.24 -2.80 -11.69
CA SER A 128 -7.96 -4.05 -11.49
C SER A 128 -7.91 -4.94 -12.73
N GLN A 129 -7.95 -6.26 -12.54
CA GLN A 129 -8.03 -7.19 -13.66
C GLN A 129 -9.26 -6.95 -14.54
N GLU A 130 -10.41 -6.63 -13.93
CA GLU A 130 -11.65 -6.40 -14.67
C GLU A 130 -11.50 -5.21 -15.64
N ASP A 131 -10.86 -4.14 -15.17
CA ASP A 131 -10.56 -2.96 -15.98
C ASP A 131 -9.52 -3.29 -17.06
N GLY A 132 -8.50 -4.08 -16.73
CA GLY A 132 -7.50 -4.58 -17.65
C GLY A 132 -8.07 -5.41 -18.81
N LYS A 133 -8.89 -6.42 -18.49
CA LYS A 133 -9.60 -7.27 -19.47
C LYS A 133 -10.51 -6.43 -20.36
N TRP A 134 -11.21 -5.46 -19.78
CA TRP A 134 -12.04 -4.54 -20.57
C TRP A 134 -11.21 -3.74 -21.57
N LEU A 135 -10.06 -3.20 -21.17
CA LEU A 135 -9.17 -2.47 -22.07
C LEU A 135 -8.66 -3.35 -23.21
N VAL A 136 -8.22 -4.58 -22.91
CA VAL A 136 -7.81 -5.55 -23.94
C VAL A 136 -8.95 -5.85 -24.91
N GLN A 137 -10.17 -6.08 -24.39
CA GLN A 137 -11.34 -6.32 -25.23
C GLN A 137 -11.64 -5.13 -26.16
N GLN A 138 -11.51 -3.88 -25.69
CA GLN A 138 -11.68 -2.72 -26.58
C GLN A 138 -10.65 -2.74 -27.73
N ASN A 139 -9.39 -3.09 -27.44
CA ASN A 139 -8.34 -3.20 -28.44
C ASN A 139 -8.61 -4.33 -29.46
N GLU A 140 -9.00 -5.51 -28.99
CA GLU A 140 -9.36 -6.66 -29.84
C GLU A 140 -10.52 -6.33 -30.79
N LEU A 141 -11.46 -5.49 -30.34
CA LEU A 141 -12.57 -4.99 -31.16
C LEU A 141 -12.15 -3.85 -32.11
N GLY A 142 -10.85 -3.50 -32.17
CA GLY A 142 -10.32 -2.41 -32.99
C GLY A 142 -10.75 -1.02 -32.53
N ARG A 143 -11.20 -0.89 -31.27
CA ARG A 143 -11.68 0.37 -30.71
C ARG A 143 -10.51 1.14 -30.11
N LYS A 144 -10.51 2.44 -30.35
CA LYS A 144 -9.56 3.36 -29.69
C LYS A 144 -10.08 3.69 -28.31
N VAL A 145 -9.21 3.71 -27.31
CA VAL A 145 -9.52 4.15 -25.95
C VAL A 145 -8.68 5.40 -25.67
N ASP A 146 -9.29 6.42 -25.09
CA ASP A 146 -8.62 7.64 -24.63
C ASP A 146 -8.74 7.74 -23.11
N PHE A 147 -7.64 8.04 -22.42
CA PHE A 147 -7.58 8.22 -20.99
C PHE A 147 -7.63 9.70 -20.62
N GLU A 148 -8.49 10.03 -19.67
CA GLU A 148 -8.57 11.34 -19.03
C GLU A 148 -8.16 11.19 -17.56
N PHE A 149 -7.03 11.80 -17.22
CA PHE A 149 -6.53 11.84 -15.85
C PHE A 149 -7.30 12.92 -15.07
N VAL A 150 -8.35 12.49 -14.37
CA VAL A 150 -9.22 13.39 -13.61
C VAL A 150 -8.41 14.01 -12.48
N ALA A 151 -8.05 15.29 -12.61
CA ALA A 151 -7.39 16.03 -11.55
C ALA A 151 -8.38 16.26 -10.38
N ASN A 152 -8.49 15.29 -9.48
CA ASN A 152 -9.38 15.35 -8.32
C ASN A 152 -8.69 16.02 -7.12
N GLY A 153 -7.87 17.04 -7.40
CA GLY A 153 -7.03 17.71 -6.40
C GLY A 153 -6.07 16.78 -5.65
N GLY A 154 -5.67 15.64 -6.22
CA GLY A 154 -4.78 14.67 -5.58
C GLY A 154 -5.44 13.77 -4.53
N LYS A 155 -6.77 13.71 -4.46
CA LYS A 155 -7.46 12.86 -3.48
C LYS A 155 -7.36 11.38 -3.87
N ALA A 156 -6.64 10.63 -3.06
CA ALA A 156 -6.62 9.17 -3.15
C ALA A 156 -7.93 8.57 -2.60
N VAL A 157 -8.34 7.44 -3.18
CA VAL A 157 -9.43 6.57 -2.71
C VAL A 157 -8.80 5.31 -2.11
N GLY A 158 -9.27 4.87 -0.94
CA GLY A 158 -8.81 3.63 -0.34
C GLY A 158 -9.52 2.43 -0.96
N ILE A 159 -8.75 1.47 -1.50
CA ILE A 159 -9.28 0.20 -2.01
C ILE A 159 -9.09 -0.89 -0.94
N PRO A 160 -10.16 -1.49 -0.40
CA PRO A 160 -10.08 -2.61 0.54
C PRO A 160 -9.45 -3.85 -0.09
N GLY A 161 -8.65 -4.60 0.68
CA GLY A 161 -8.06 -5.87 0.22
C GLY A 161 -6.95 -5.71 -0.84
N ALA A 162 -6.51 -4.47 -1.07
CA ALA A 162 -5.44 -4.14 -2.00
C ALA A 162 -4.05 -4.12 -1.37
N ASN A 163 -3.83 -4.89 -0.30
CA ASN A 163 -2.48 -5.06 0.20
C ASN A 163 -1.76 -6.14 -0.62
N SER A 164 -0.45 -5.96 -0.79
CA SER A 164 0.39 -6.74 -1.68
C SER A 164 0.40 -8.24 -1.36
N GLU A 165 0.06 -8.67 -0.16
CA GLU A 165 0.41 -10.02 0.27
C GLU A 165 -0.76 -10.88 0.78
N SER A 166 -2.03 -10.52 0.55
CA SER A 166 -3.22 -11.23 1.10
C SER A 166 -3.28 -11.32 2.64
N ILE A 167 -2.36 -10.65 3.34
CA ILE A 167 -2.20 -10.61 4.80
C ILE A 167 -2.89 -9.40 5.43
N ALA A 168 -3.98 -8.92 4.83
CA ALA A 168 -4.64 -7.67 5.25
C ALA A 168 -5.06 -7.74 6.72
N GLY A 169 -4.53 -6.84 7.54
CA GLY A 169 -4.78 -6.83 8.98
C GLY A 169 -4.05 -7.92 9.76
N ALA A 170 -3.16 -8.70 9.15
CA ALA A 170 -2.27 -9.61 9.85
C ALA A 170 -1.10 -8.86 10.50
N ILE A 171 -0.42 -9.50 11.45
CA ILE A 171 0.82 -8.98 12.04
C ILE A 171 1.93 -9.01 10.98
N ASP A 172 2.64 -7.89 10.82
CA ASP A 172 3.77 -7.79 9.90
C ASP A 172 4.89 -8.75 10.30
N TYR A 173 5.49 -9.44 9.31
CA TYR A 173 6.54 -10.44 9.56
C TYR A 173 7.79 -9.84 10.26
N PHE A 174 8.06 -8.55 10.07
CA PHE A 174 9.18 -7.83 10.69
C PHE A 174 8.85 -7.30 12.09
N SER A 175 7.59 -7.38 12.53
CA SER A 175 7.19 -6.87 13.83
C SER A 175 7.87 -7.69 14.93
N SER A 176 8.52 -7.00 15.87
CA SER A 176 9.17 -7.60 17.03
C SER A 176 8.19 -8.35 17.93
N TRP A 177 8.60 -9.54 18.41
CA TRP A 177 7.87 -10.35 19.38
C TRP A 177 8.59 -10.34 20.72
N GLY A 178 7.85 -10.10 21.81
CA GLY A 178 8.34 -10.30 23.16
C GLY A 178 8.23 -11.75 23.62
N LEU A 179 8.68 -12.09 24.82
CA LEU A 179 8.93 -11.19 25.95
C LEU A 179 10.24 -10.38 25.85
N THR A 180 10.36 -9.36 26.69
CA THR A 180 11.67 -8.75 26.98
C THR A 180 12.58 -9.76 27.70
N VAL A 181 13.90 -9.50 27.74
CA VAL A 181 14.87 -10.36 28.46
C VAL A 181 14.52 -10.53 29.94
N ASP A 182 13.88 -9.53 30.54
CA ASP A 182 13.41 -9.55 31.94
C ASP A 182 11.95 -10.00 32.09
N GLY A 183 11.34 -10.56 31.05
CA GLY A 183 10.04 -11.25 31.12
C GLY A 183 8.79 -10.36 31.03
N ARG A 184 8.93 -9.08 30.65
CA ARG A 184 7.77 -8.18 30.47
C ARG A 184 7.11 -8.40 29.10
N LEU A 185 5.79 -8.27 29.07
CA LEU A 185 4.99 -8.41 27.85
C LEU A 185 5.16 -7.17 26.97
N LYS A 186 5.70 -7.38 25.77
CA LYS A 186 5.97 -6.38 24.74
C LYS A 186 5.79 -7.04 23.36
N PRO A 187 5.35 -6.32 22.31
CA PRO A 187 4.74 -4.99 22.36
C PRO A 187 3.39 -4.99 23.08
N GLU A 188 2.91 -3.84 23.55
CA GLU A 188 1.60 -3.75 24.24
C GLU A 188 0.42 -3.53 23.30
N ILE A 189 0.66 -3.03 22.09
CA ILE A 189 -0.37 -2.79 21.09
C ILE A 189 0.25 -2.91 19.70
N SER A 190 -0.52 -3.38 18.72
CA SER A 190 -0.13 -3.35 17.30
C SER A 190 -1.09 -2.48 16.53
N VAL A 191 -0.57 -1.66 15.61
CA VAL A 191 -1.36 -0.75 14.76
C VAL A 191 -0.82 -0.74 13.33
N PRO A 192 -1.57 -0.19 12.35
CA PRO A 192 -1.11 -0.15 10.97
C PRO A 192 0.29 0.46 10.85
N GLY A 193 1.20 -0.32 10.30
CA GLY A 193 2.59 0.06 10.08
C GLY A 193 3.19 -0.58 8.83
N GLY A 194 2.58 -1.64 8.30
CA GLY A 194 2.85 -2.14 6.96
C GLY A 194 2.19 -1.27 5.90
N SER A 195 2.91 -1.02 4.80
CA SER A 195 2.41 -0.40 3.57
C SER A 195 1.70 0.94 3.79
N ILE A 196 2.26 1.79 4.66
CA ILE A 196 1.69 3.08 5.05
C ILE A 196 2.14 4.18 4.09
N LEU A 197 1.18 4.83 3.42
CA LEU A 197 1.38 6.06 2.68
C LEU A 197 1.65 7.22 3.63
N SER A 198 2.81 7.88 3.50
CA SER A 198 3.16 9.04 4.30
C SER A 198 4.02 10.03 3.53
N THR A 199 4.20 11.23 4.09
CA THR A 199 5.08 12.27 3.52
C THR A 199 6.52 11.76 3.48
N TYR A 200 7.19 11.95 2.35
CA TYR A 200 8.57 11.54 2.15
C TYR A 200 9.43 12.71 1.67
N LEU A 201 10.66 12.78 2.17
CA LEU A 201 11.55 13.89 1.87
C LEU A 201 12.23 13.66 0.51
N THR A 202 11.66 14.25 -0.54
CA THR A 202 12.29 14.40 -1.85
C THR A 202 12.64 15.87 -2.07
N SER A 203 13.46 16.17 -3.08
CA SER A 203 13.85 17.56 -3.42
C SER A 203 12.66 18.48 -3.74
N GLU A 204 11.53 17.91 -4.13
CA GLU A 204 10.30 18.64 -4.50
C GLU A 204 9.17 18.48 -3.47
N GLY A 205 9.44 17.77 -2.36
CA GLY A 205 8.40 17.22 -1.51
C GLY A 205 7.72 16.01 -2.17
N GLY A 206 7.26 15.06 -1.37
CA GLY A 206 6.71 13.83 -1.94
C GLY A 206 5.99 12.96 -0.93
N TRP A 207 5.55 11.83 -1.45
CA TRP A 207 4.88 10.77 -0.72
C TRP A 207 5.62 9.46 -1.00
N ALA A 208 5.57 8.54 -0.05
CA ALA A 208 6.03 7.18 -0.23
C ALA A 208 5.20 6.23 0.61
N VAL A 209 5.08 4.99 0.15
CA VAL A 209 4.55 3.87 0.93
C VAL A 209 5.73 3.15 1.57
N LEU A 210 5.74 3.08 2.89
CA LEU A 210 6.79 2.41 3.66
C LEU A 210 6.17 1.48 4.70
N SER A 211 6.86 0.38 4.98
CA SER A 211 6.50 -0.59 6.02
C SER A 211 7.48 -0.50 7.20
N GLY A 212 6.97 -0.53 8.42
CA GLY A 212 7.77 -0.59 9.63
C GLY A 212 7.02 -0.26 10.91
N THR A 213 7.53 -0.76 12.04
CA THR A 213 7.10 -0.27 13.38
C THR A 213 7.38 1.23 13.56
N SER A 214 8.32 1.78 12.79
CA SER A 214 8.56 3.23 12.64
C SER A 214 7.35 3.99 12.09
N MET A 215 6.48 3.35 11.31
CA MET A 215 5.24 3.93 10.78
C MET A 215 4.07 3.69 11.74
N ALA A 216 4.06 2.55 12.44
CA ALA A 216 3.09 2.27 13.50
C ALA A 216 3.24 3.21 14.73
N THR A 217 4.47 3.56 15.11
CA THR A 217 4.76 4.41 16.28
C THR A 217 4.11 5.81 16.22
N PRO A 218 4.26 6.61 15.13
CA PRO A 218 3.63 7.92 15.04
C PRO A 218 2.10 7.85 15.01
N TYR A 219 1.50 6.74 14.56
CA TYR A 219 0.06 6.52 14.66
C TYR A 219 -0.39 6.53 16.13
N ILE A 220 0.24 5.72 16.99
CA ILE A 220 -0.07 5.69 18.43
C ILE A 220 0.25 7.03 19.11
N ALA A 221 1.33 7.70 18.70
CA ALA A 221 1.64 9.03 19.21
C ALA A 221 0.52 10.04 18.89
N GLY A 222 -0.06 9.98 17.69
CA GLY A 222 -1.21 10.78 17.28
C GLY A 222 -2.47 10.46 18.09
N VAL A 223 -2.78 9.19 18.32
CA VAL A 223 -3.90 8.76 19.18
C VAL A 223 -3.75 9.30 20.60
N ALA A 224 -2.56 9.19 21.18
CA ALA A 224 -2.27 9.75 22.50
C ALA A 224 -2.42 11.28 22.52
N ALA A 225 -1.97 11.98 21.47
CA ALA A 225 -2.13 13.43 21.35
C ALA A 225 -3.61 13.85 21.25
N LEU A 226 -4.43 13.10 20.51
CA LEU A 226 -5.87 13.33 20.43
C LEU A 226 -6.56 13.09 21.77
N TYR A 227 -6.19 12.03 22.49
CA TYR A 227 -6.66 11.79 23.85
C TYR A 227 -6.32 12.96 24.77
N PHE A 228 -5.10 13.49 24.69
CA PHE A 228 -4.73 14.67 25.48
C PHE A 228 -5.54 15.89 25.08
N SER A 229 -5.70 16.15 23.78
CA SER A 229 -6.45 17.28 23.25
C SER A 229 -7.92 17.26 23.69
N SER A 230 -8.59 16.11 23.62
CA SER A 230 -10.01 15.96 23.99
C SER A 230 -10.26 16.15 25.49
N ASN A 231 -9.23 16.02 26.32
CA ASN A 231 -9.29 16.23 27.76
C ASN A 231 -8.72 17.59 28.19
N GLY A 232 -8.67 18.58 27.28
CA GLY A 232 -8.22 19.94 27.58
C GLY A 232 -6.69 20.09 27.64
N GLY A 233 -5.94 19.11 27.12
CA GLY A 233 -4.48 19.09 27.12
C GLY A 233 -3.89 18.22 28.24
N ARG A 234 -2.64 17.80 28.04
CA ARG A 234 -1.92 16.87 28.93
C ARG A 234 -1.91 17.33 30.40
N SER A 235 -1.82 18.62 30.66
CA SER A 235 -1.79 19.20 32.02
C SER A 235 -3.09 19.01 32.80
N ASN A 236 -4.21 18.72 32.13
CA ASN A 236 -5.50 18.48 32.77
C ASN A 236 -5.72 17.01 33.15
N ILE A 237 -4.85 16.09 32.71
CA ILE A 237 -4.98 14.64 32.96
C ILE A 237 -3.97 14.21 34.01
N ALA A 238 -4.12 14.72 35.23
CA ALA A 238 -3.31 14.36 36.40
C ALA A 238 -1.77 14.33 36.17
N ASN A 239 -0.99 13.92 37.16
CA ASN A 239 0.47 13.85 37.02
C ASN A 239 0.95 12.63 36.19
N ASN A 240 0.05 11.68 35.91
CA ASN A 240 0.33 10.42 35.21
C ASN A 240 -0.39 10.33 33.84
N ALA A 241 -0.52 11.46 33.14
CA ALA A 241 -1.18 11.52 31.83
C ALA A 241 -0.66 10.48 30.83
N GLY A 242 0.65 10.22 30.84
CA GLY A 242 1.29 9.20 30.00
C GLY A 242 0.78 7.78 30.29
N ASP A 243 0.75 7.39 31.57
CA ASP A 243 0.26 6.08 31.99
C ASP A 243 -1.24 5.93 31.70
N SER A 244 -2.01 6.99 31.90
CA SER A 244 -3.44 7.01 31.58
C SER A 244 -3.69 6.75 30.09
N ALA A 245 -2.94 7.44 29.22
CA ALA A 245 -3.01 7.21 27.78
C ALA A 245 -2.56 5.80 27.41
N HIS A 246 -1.45 5.32 27.98
CA HIS A 246 -0.93 3.97 27.76
C HIS A 246 -1.96 2.90 28.10
N HIS A 247 -2.56 2.95 29.30
CA HIS A 247 -3.55 1.97 29.74
C HIS A 247 -4.81 1.99 28.86
N LEU A 248 -5.30 3.17 28.48
CA LEU A 248 -6.45 3.27 27.58
C LEU A 248 -6.14 2.68 26.20
N ILE A 249 -4.97 3.01 25.62
CA ILE A 249 -4.55 2.49 24.33
C ILE A 249 -4.41 0.97 24.37
N ALA A 250 -3.68 0.43 25.35
CA ALA A 250 -3.45 -1.01 25.46
C ALA A 250 -4.74 -1.80 25.75
N SER A 251 -5.64 -1.27 26.58
CA SER A 251 -6.90 -1.96 26.93
C SER A 251 -8.02 -1.82 25.90
N SER A 252 -7.96 -0.82 25.02
CA SER A 252 -8.96 -0.61 23.95
C SER A 252 -8.65 -1.39 22.66
N GLY A 253 -7.50 -2.07 22.61
CA GLY A 253 -7.10 -2.89 21.48
C GLY A 253 -8.10 -4.02 21.19
N LYS A 254 -8.32 -4.29 19.91
CA LYS A 254 -9.07 -5.46 19.47
C LYS A 254 -8.10 -6.60 19.18
N PRO A 255 -8.36 -7.83 19.65
CA PRO A 255 -7.57 -8.98 19.25
C PRO A 255 -7.58 -9.13 17.74
N ILE A 256 -6.40 -9.38 17.16
CA ILE A 256 -6.26 -9.66 15.74
C ILE A 256 -6.38 -11.17 15.58
N ALA A 257 -7.29 -11.59 14.70
CA ALA A 257 -7.44 -13.00 14.36
C ALA A 257 -6.19 -13.48 13.61
N HIS A 258 -5.66 -14.64 13.99
CA HIS A 258 -4.50 -15.22 13.32
C HIS A 258 -4.96 -15.88 12.02
N HIS A 259 -4.44 -15.42 10.87
CA HIS A 259 -4.62 -16.11 9.60
C HIS A 259 -3.52 -17.16 9.45
N ASP A 260 -3.87 -18.45 9.49
CA ASP A 260 -2.96 -19.58 9.31
C ASP A 260 -2.71 -19.95 7.84
N GLY A 261 -3.16 -19.10 6.91
CA GLY A 261 -3.07 -19.33 5.47
C GLY A 261 -4.14 -20.28 4.90
N SER A 262 -5.08 -20.79 5.71
CA SER A 262 -6.12 -21.74 5.24
C SER A 262 -7.46 -21.08 4.86
N GLY A 263 -7.55 -19.74 4.93
CA GLY A 263 -8.81 -19.01 4.72
C GLY A 263 -9.86 -19.24 5.81
N SER A 264 -9.53 -19.95 6.89
CA SER A 264 -10.39 -20.13 8.05
C SER A 264 -9.85 -19.38 9.27
N LEU A 265 -10.77 -18.78 10.03
CA LEU A 265 -10.47 -18.09 11.29
C LEU A 265 -10.25 -19.15 12.38
N ALA A 266 -9.08 -19.17 12.99
CA ALA A 266 -8.82 -19.90 14.24
C ALA A 266 -9.08 -19.00 15.46
#